data_AF-A0A8C6R948-F1
#
_entry.id   AF-A0A8C6R948-F1
#
_cell.length_a   1.000
_cell.length_b   1.000
_cell.length_c   1.000
_cell.angle_alpha   90.00
_cell.angle_beta   90.00
_cell.angle_gamma   90.00
#
_symmetry.space_group_name_H-M   'P 1'
#
loop_
_entity.id
_entity.type
_entity.pdbx_description
1 polymer ?
#
loop_
_entity_poly.entity_id
_entity_poly.type
_entity_poly.pdbx_seq_one_letter_code
_entity_poly.pdbx_strand_id
1 'polypeptide(L)'
;MPLDRFPGWLNAVACGFLLLLLHVQGQESDSPIRTTYTGQVRGSFVHVKDQVGVYSFLGIPFAKPPVGPLRFAPPESPEPWSGVRDGTSQPAMCLQNSDMLSSEGLNKMKRIMPPTPMSEDCLYLNIYTPTHAHEGSNLPVMVWIHGGGLVRGAASEYDGALLTATEDVVTVFIQYRLGVLGFFSTGDQHARGNWGYLDQVAALRWVQQNIAHFGGNPDRVTIFGESGGGTSSSTLVLSPMSKGLFHGAIMESGVALLPNIFSDTFEVVYRVFQIIPGVVDGAVLPRHPQELLTSVNFHPVPSIIGVNTDEYGWIVPIVMGTAQSIKEITRKNLQAVL
;
A
#
# COMPACT_ATOMS: atom_id res chain seq x y z
N MET A 1 39.38 -64.95 -24.15
CA MET A 1 40.09 -63.65 -24.24
C MET A 1 39.42 -62.69 -23.28
N PRO A 2 40.20 -61.97 -22.44
CA PRO A 2 39.70 -61.35 -21.23
C PRO A 2 39.03 -60.00 -21.47
N LEU A 3 38.01 -59.72 -20.65
CA LEU A 3 37.26 -58.47 -20.51
C LEU A 3 38.08 -57.38 -19.79
N ASP A 4 39.36 -57.23 -20.14
CA ASP A 4 40.24 -56.24 -19.53
C ASP A 4 40.70 -55.22 -20.56
N ARG A 5 40.16 -54.00 -20.43
CA ARG A 5 40.64 -52.69 -20.90
C ARG A 5 39.53 -51.86 -21.54
N PHE A 6 38.57 -51.42 -20.71
CA PHE A 6 37.94 -50.14 -20.99
C PHE A 6 38.86 -49.02 -20.48
N PRO A 7 39.25 -48.04 -21.31
CA PRO A 7 40.17 -46.97 -20.91
C PRO A 7 39.53 -46.12 -19.80
N GLY A 8 40.31 -45.80 -18.76
CA GLY A 8 39.85 -45.08 -17.56
C GLY A 8 39.19 -43.72 -17.82
N TRP A 9 39.33 -43.16 -19.03
CA TRP A 9 38.63 -41.95 -19.44
C TRP A 9 37.11 -42.15 -19.59
N LEU A 10 36.63 -43.37 -19.89
CA LEU A 10 35.20 -43.67 -20.04
C LEU A 10 34.52 -43.71 -18.67
N ASN A 11 35.22 -44.18 -17.64
CA ASN A 11 34.73 -44.13 -16.25
C ASN A 11 34.74 -42.69 -15.70
N ALA A 12 35.72 -41.86 -16.08
CA ALA A 12 35.75 -40.46 -15.69
C ALA A 12 34.61 -39.64 -16.36
N VAL A 13 34.31 -39.91 -17.63
CA VAL A 13 33.19 -39.29 -18.35
C VAL A 13 31.84 -39.79 -17.79
N ALA A 14 31.72 -41.08 -17.47
CA ALA A 14 30.51 -41.63 -16.84
C ALA A 14 30.24 -41.03 -15.44
N CYS A 15 31.27 -40.85 -14.61
CA CYS A 15 31.14 -40.18 -13.31
C CYS A 15 30.84 -38.68 -13.45
N GLY A 16 31.39 -38.00 -14.46
CA GLY A 16 31.07 -36.61 -14.77
C GLY A 16 29.62 -36.41 -15.23
N PHE A 17 29.08 -37.35 -16.02
CA PHE A 17 27.66 -37.35 -16.39
C PHE A 17 26.74 -37.73 -15.22
N LEU A 18 27.17 -38.59 -14.30
CA LEU A 18 26.41 -38.88 -13.08
C LEU A 18 26.33 -37.67 -12.12
N LEU A 19 27.40 -36.86 -12.06
CA LEU A 19 27.41 -35.60 -11.29
C LEU A 19 26.56 -34.49 -11.96
N LEU A 20 26.40 -34.53 -13.29
CA LEU A 20 25.46 -33.66 -14.03
C LEU A 20 24.00 -34.14 -13.96
N LEU A 21 23.77 -35.41 -13.60
CA LEU A 21 22.44 -35.99 -13.36
C LEU A 21 21.99 -35.92 -11.89
N LEU A 22 22.85 -35.45 -10.99
CA LEU A 22 22.39 -34.87 -9.72
C LEU A 22 21.69 -33.55 -10.06
N HIS A 23 20.43 -33.68 -10.49
CA HIS A 23 19.46 -32.66 -10.18
C HIS A 23 19.58 -32.44 -8.67
N VAL A 24 20.23 -31.35 -8.29
CA VAL A 24 19.88 -30.66 -7.07
C VAL A 24 18.40 -30.36 -7.27
N GLN A 25 17.54 -31.26 -6.79
CA GLN A 25 16.21 -30.89 -6.37
C GLN A 25 16.44 -29.87 -5.26
N GLY A 26 16.72 -28.63 -5.65
CA GLY A 26 16.37 -27.50 -4.83
C GLY A 26 14.91 -27.75 -4.54
N GLN A 27 14.62 -28.02 -3.28
CA GLN A 27 13.27 -28.18 -2.79
C GLN A 27 12.53 -26.93 -3.26
N GLU A 28 11.77 -27.05 -4.37
CA GLU A 28 10.75 -26.08 -4.72
C GLU A 28 9.85 -26.12 -3.49
N SER A 29 10.09 -25.20 -2.57
CA SER A 29 9.18 -24.95 -1.47
C SER A 29 7.86 -24.67 -2.16
N ASP A 30 6.91 -25.61 -2.07
CA ASP A 30 5.62 -25.52 -2.74
C ASP A 30 5.08 -24.11 -2.51
N SER A 31 5.03 -23.32 -3.58
CA SER A 31 4.67 -21.91 -3.49
C SER A 31 3.28 -21.82 -2.86
N PRO A 32 3.10 -21.05 -1.78
CA PRO A 32 1.85 -21.08 -1.01
C PRO A 32 0.69 -20.63 -1.90
N ILE A 33 -0.38 -21.40 -1.94
CA ILE A 33 -1.62 -21.00 -2.64
C ILE A 33 -2.68 -20.67 -1.58
N ARG A 34 -3.40 -19.57 -1.79
CA ARG A 34 -4.58 -19.18 -1.00
C ARG A 34 -5.77 -18.94 -1.92
N THR A 35 -6.94 -19.38 -1.46
CA THR A 35 -8.21 -19.23 -2.18
C THR A 35 -8.95 -18.02 -1.63
N THR A 36 -9.16 -17.02 -2.47
CA THR A 36 -9.99 -15.83 -2.17
C THR A 36 -11.39 -16.01 -2.74
N TYR A 37 -12.32 -15.12 -2.41
CA TYR A 37 -13.67 -15.13 -3.02
C TYR A 37 -13.65 -14.94 -4.54
N THR A 38 -12.60 -14.32 -5.09
CA THR A 38 -12.48 -14.00 -6.52
C THR A 38 -11.56 -14.95 -7.27
N GLY A 39 -10.84 -15.85 -6.58
CA GLY A 39 -9.97 -16.85 -7.21
C GLY A 39 -8.74 -17.20 -6.38
N GLN A 40 -7.89 -18.08 -6.91
CA GLN A 40 -6.69 -18.55 -6.22
C GLN A 40 -5.48 -17.67 -6.54
N VAL A 41 -4.62 -17.43 -5.56
CA VAL A 41 -3.36 -16.68 -5.69
C VAL A 41 -2.20 -17.52 -5.20
N ARG A 42 -1.12 -17.59 -5.99
CA ARG A 42 0.17 -18.14 -5.60
C ARG A 42 1.06 -17.03 -5.01
N GLY A 43 1.58 -17.25 -3.82
CA GLY A 43 2.57 -16.39 -3.18
C GLY A 43 4.00 -16.93 -3.28
N SER A 44 4.93 -16.29 -2.57
CA SER A 44 6.33 -16.71 -2.45
C SER A 44 6.77 -16.77 -0.99
N PHE A 45 7.78 -17.59 -0.69
CA PHE A 45 8.43 -17.60 0.62
C PHE A 45 9.48 -16.50 0.70
N VAL A 46 9.43 -15.72 1.77
CA VAL A 46 10.38 -14.65 2.10
C VAL A 46 11.12 -15.05 3.38
N HIS A 47 12.45 -15.14 3.28
CA HIS A 47 13.29 -15.38 4.44
C HIS A 47 13.59 -14.07 5.16
N VAL A 48 13.25 -14.01 6.45
CA VAL A 48 13.62 -12.91 7.34
C VAL A 48 14.69 -13.44 8.30
N LYS A 49 15.85 -12.77 8.34
CA LYS A 49 17.00 -13.24 9.10
C LYS A 49 16.65 -13.39 10.59
N ASP A 50 16.96 -14.54 11.16
CA ASP A 50 16.75 -14.88 12.58
C ASP A 50 15.27 -14.80 13.03
N GLN A 51 14.32 -14.91 12.10
CA GLN A 51 12.87 -14.80 12.34
C GLN A 51 12.09 -15.97 11.73
N VAL A 52 10.79 -16.06 12.05
CA VAL A 52 9.85 -16.97 11.38
C VAL A 52 9.76 -16.59 9.90
N GLY A 53 9.69 -17.58 9.02
CA GLY A 53 9.50 -17.34 7.60
C GLY A 53 8.17 -16.64 7.31
N VAL A 54 8.11 -15.91 6.19
CA VAL A 54 6.92 -15.18 5.77
C VAL A 54 6.48 -15.68 4.40
N TYR A 55 5.19 -15.79 4.18
CA TYR A 55 4.62 -15.89 2.84
C TYR A 55 4.17 -14.51 2.37
N SER A 56 4.59 -14.12 1.17
CA SER A 56 4.14 -12.89 0.51
C SER A 56 3.21 -13.21 -0.66
N PHE A 57 2.16 -12.41 -0.81
CA PHE A 57 1.23 -12.45 -1.93
C PHE A 57 1.08 -11.02 -2.46
N LEU A 58 1.63 -10.76 -3.63
CA LEU A 58 1.78 -9.43 -4.22
C LEU A 58 0.80 -9.24 -5.38
N GLY A 59 0.28 -8.03 -5.56
CA GLY A 59 -0.53 -7.70 -6.74
C GLY A 59 -1.90 -8.37 -6.79
N ILE A 60 -2.57 -8.54 -5.64
CA ILE A 60 -3.93 -9.09 -5.58
C ILE A 60 -4.93 -7.99 -5.93
N PRO A 61 -5.81 -8.16 -6.94
CA PRO A 61 -6.77 -7.14 -7.32
C PRO A 61 -7.89 -7.07 -6.27
N PHE A 62 -8.15 -5.87 -5.74
CA PHE A 62 -9.27 -5.65 -4.82
C PHE A 62 -10.44 -4.90 -5.48
N ALA A 63 -10.27 -4.41 -6.70
CA ALA A 63 -11.28 -3.73 -7.50
C ALA A 63 -11.03 -3.93 -9.00
N LYS A 64 -12.02 -3.60 -9.84
CA LYS A 64 -11.82 -3.53 -11.30
C LYS A 64 -10.83 -2.41 -11.65
N PRO A 65 -10.06 -2.56 -12.74
CA PRO A 65 -9.21 -1.48 -13.25
C PRO A 65 -10.05 -0.21 -13.51
N PRO A 66 -9.72 0.94 -12.91
CA PRO A 66 -10.51 2.18 -13.03
C PRO A 66 -10.21 2.93 -14.34
N VAL A 67 -10.28 2.22 -15.46
CA VAL A 67 -9.96 2.72 -16.81
C VAL A 67 -11.22 3.05 -17.61
N GLY A 68 -11.07 3.93 -18.61
CA GLY A 68 -12.16 4.29 -19.51
C GLY A 68 -13.37 4.86 -18.75
N PRO A 69 -14.58 4.28 -18.88
CA PRO A 69 -15.78 4.75 -18.16
C PRO A 69 -15.68 4.66 -16.63
N LEU A 70 -14.76 3.85 -16.08
CA LEU A 70 -14.55 3.72 -14.64
C LEU A 70 -13.60 4.79 -14.08
N ARG A 71 -13.03 5.64 -14.95
CA ARG A 71 -12.26 6.81 -14.51
C ARG A 71 -13.21 7.81 -13.85
N PHE A 72 -12.83 8.29 -12.65
CA PHE A 72 -13.67 9.17 -11.81
C PHE A 72 -15.02 8.54 -11.40
N ALA A 73 -15.05 7.21 -11.30
CA ALA A 73 -16.17 6.47 -10.71
C ALA A 73 -15.73 5.75 -9.42
N PRO A 74 -16.66 5.42 -8.51
CA PRO A 74 -16.39 4.53 -7.38
C PRO A 74 -15.80 3.18 -7.86
N PRO A 75 -14.88 2.57 -7.10
CA PRO A 75 -14.32 1.26 -7.45
C PRO A 75 -15.42 0.19 -7.46
N GLU A 76 -15.40 -0.66 -8.48
CA GLU A 76 -16.27 -1.84 -8.58
C GLU A 76 -15.53 -3.10 -8.10
N SER A 77 -16.27 -4.10 -7.62
CA SER A 77 -15.72 -5.40 -7.22
C SER A 77 -14.91 -6.05 -8.35
N PRO A 78 -13.76 -6.68 -8.05
CA PRO A 78 -12.92 -7.28 -9.08
C PRO A 78 -13.65 -8.47 -9.74
N GLU A 79 -13.37 -8.68 -11.02
CA GLU A 79 -13.89 -9.84 -11.73
C GLU A 79 -13.24 -11.13 -11.20
N PRO A 80 -14.02 -12.20 -10.94
CA PRO A 80 -13.46 -13.49 -10.59
C PRO A 80 -12.57 -14.04 -11.72
N TRP A 81 -11.50 -14.74 -11.36
CA TRP A 81 -10.61 -15.39 -12.32
C TRP A 81 -10.58 -16.91 -12.13
N SER A 82 -10.38 -17.63 -13.23
CA SER A 82 -10.15 -19.08 -13.21
C SER A 82 -8.66 -19.41 -13.03
N GLY A 83 -8.37 -20.52 -12.36
CA GLY A 83 -7.01 -20.98 -12.14
C GLY A 83 -6.27 -20.21 -11.03
N VAL A 84 -4.95 -20.34 -11.01
CA VAL A 84 -4.09 -19.73 -9.99
C VAL A 84 -3.40 -18.51 -10.58
N ARG A 85 -3.75 -17.31 -10.09
CA ARG A 85 -3.08 -16.06 -10.44
C ARG A 85 -1.69 -16.05 -9.79
N ASP A 86 -0.71 -15.57 -10.53
CA ASP A 86 0.62 -15.31 -10.00
C ASP A 86 0.60 -14.06 -9.13
N GLY A 87 0.89 -14.23 -7.84
CA GLY A 87 1.03 -13.17 -6.85
C GLY A 87 2.46 -13.07 -6.31
N THR A 88 3.46 -13.33 -7.15
CA THR A 88 4.88 -13.26 -6.74
C THR A 88 5.59 -11.97 -7.15
N SER A 89 4.89 -11.06 -7.85
CA SER A 89 5.47 -9.83 -8.41
C SER A 89 4.67 -8.59 -7.99
N GLN A 90 5.36 -7.46 -7.80
CA GLN A 90 4.72 -6.19 -7.47
C GLN A 90 3.81 -5.70 -8.61
N PRO A 91 2.63 -5.12 -8.29
CA PRO A 91 1.75 -4.53 -9.29
C PRO A 91 2.33 -3.20 -9.80
N ALA A 92 1.72 -2.65 -10.86
CA ALA A 92 1.99 -1.28 -11.25
C ALA A 92 1.57 -0.29 -10.14
N MET A 93 2.34 0.79 -10.00
CA MET A 93 1.95 1.93 -9.17
C MET A 93 0.85 2.73 -9.88
N CYS A 94 0.02 3.45 -9.12
CA CYS A 94 -0.91 4.38 -9.73
C CYS A 94 -0.16 5.51 -10.46
N LEU A 95 -0.74 6.01 -11.55
CA LEU A 95 -0.17 7.14 -12.31
C LEU A 95 0.11 8.34 -11.36
N GLN A 96 1.34 8.80 -11.39
CA GLN A 96 1.86 9.89 -10.56
C GLN A 96 3.04 10.56 -11.26
N ASN A 97 3.50 11.72 -10.79
CA ASN A 97 4.65 12.38 -11.38
C ASN A 97 5.94 11.57 -11.13
N SER A 98 6.62 11.18 -12.22
CA SER A 98 7.87 10.42 -12.19
C SER A 98 9.12 11.23 -11.80
N ASP A 99 9.07 12.56 -11.76
CA ASP A 99 10.26 13.40 -11.51
C ASP A 99 10.93 13.07 -10.17
N MET A 100 10.13 12.81 -9.13
CA MET A 100 10.62 12.42 -7.80
C MET A 100 11.03 10.95 -7.70
N LEU A 101 10.61 10.13 -8.68
CA LEU A 101 11.01 8.73 -8.84
C LEU A 101 12.26 8.57 -9.74
N SER A 102 12.76 9.67 -10.31
CA SER A 102 14.03 9.68 -11.03
C SER A 102 15.19 9.29 -10.12
N SER A 103 16.30 8.80 -10.69
CA SER A 103 17.50 8.47 -9.92
C SER A 103 18.01 9.65 -9.10
N GLU A 104 17.87 10.88 -9.59
CA GLU A 104 18.23 12.09 -8.85
C GLU A 104 17.27 12.34 -7.67
N GLY A 105 15.97 12.20 -7.88
CA GLY A 105 14.94 12.35 -6.83
C GLY A 105 15.10 11.30 -5.72
N LEU A 106 15.28 10.03 -6.09
CA LEU A 106 15.51 8.92 -5.17
C LEU A 106 16.81 9.12 -4.37
N ASN A 107 17.90 9.55 -5.02
CA ASN A 107 19.15 9.87 -4.33
C ASN A 107 18.98 11.04 -3.35
N LYS A 108 18.27 12.11 -3.74
CA LYS A 108 17.96 13.24 -2.84
C LYS A 108 17.16 12.78 -1.61
N MET A 109 16.22 11.86 -1.79
CA MET A 109 15.42 11.29 -0.69
C MET A 109 16.11 10.15 0.05
N LYS A 110 17.32 9.73 -0.37
CA LYS A 110 18.03 8.55 0.13
C LYS A 110 17.17 7.27 0.09
N ARG A 111 16.37 7.12 -0.97
CA ARG A 111 15.52 5.95 -1.20
C ARG A 111 16.12 5.09 -2.29
N ILE A 112 16.00 3.78 -2.13
CA ILE A 112 16.30 2.80 -3.18
C ILE A 112 14.96 2.17 -3.54
N MET A 113 14.55 2.32 -4.79
CA MET A 113 13.31 1.74 -5.28
C MET A 113 13.58 1.07 -6.63
N PRO A 114 13.15 -0.19 -6.84
CA PRO A 114 13.25 -0.81 -8.15
C PRO A 114 12.36 -0.05 -9.15
N PRO A 115 12.74 -0.02 -10.45
CA PRO A 115 11.89 0.52 -11.49
C PRO A 115 10.55 -0.23 -11.49
N THR A 116 9.49 0.46 -11.09
CA THR A 116 8.14 -0.11 -11.02
C THR A 116 7.29 0.58 -12.07
N PRO A 117 6.56 -0.14 -12.94
CA PRO A 117 5.71 0.48 -13.94
C PRO A 117 4.59 1.29 -13.28
N MET A 118 4.06 2.26 -14.02
CA MET A 118 2.87 3.02 -13.60
C MET A 118 1.71 2.72 -14.55
N SER A 119 0.50 2.64 -14.00
CA SER A 119 -0.73 2.36 -14.74
C SER A 119 -1.95 2.96 -14.04
N GLU A 120 -3.04 3.18 -14.77
CA GLU A 120 -4.36 3.40 -14.15
C GLU A 120 -4.93 2.10 -13.57
N ASP A 121 -4.57 0.96 -14.17
CA ASP A 121 -4.79 -0.35 -13.57
C ASP A 121 -3.79 -0.55 -12.42
N CYS A 122 -4.14 -0.02 -11.26
CA CYS A 122 -3.28 0.00 -10.07
C CYS A 122 -3.99 -0.41 -8.76
N LEU A 123 -5.27 -0.83 -8.81
CA LEU A 123 -6.06 -1.15 -7.62
C LEU A 123 -5.76 -2.57 -7.08
N TYR A 124 -4.55 -2.68 -6.54
CA TYR A 124 -3.98 -3.91 -6.02
C TYR A 124 -3.55 -3.76 -4.56
N LEU A 125 -3.47 -4.89 -3.86
CA LEU A 125 -2.88 -4.99 -2.52
C LEU A 125 -1.85 -6.11 -2.43
N ASN A 126 -0.95 -5.96 -1.46
CA ASN A 126 0.05 -6.96 -1.09
C ASN A 126 -0.27 -7.48 0.31
N ILE A 127 -0.02 -8.76 0.57
CA ILE A 127 -0.21 -9.42 1.87
C ILE A 127 1.07 -10.13 2.26
N TYR A 128 1.45 -9.97 3.53
CA TYR A 128 2.49 -10.76 4.17
C TYR A 128 1.88 -11.46 5.38
N THR A 129 2.14 -12.76 5.51
CA THR A 129 1.60 -13.59 6.59
C THR A 129 2.66 -14.56 7.10
N PRO A 130 2.75 -14.84 8.42
CA PRO A 130 3.69 -15.82 8.94
C PRO A 130 3.50 -17.21 8.31
N THR A 131 4.57 -17.98 8.12
CA THR A 131 4.45 -19.28 7.43
C THR A 131 3.64 -20.33 8.19
N HIS A 132 3.48 -20.17 9.51
CA HIS A 132 2.62 -21.02 10.31
C HIS A 132 1.12 -20.64 10.19
N ALA A 133 0.82 -19.46 9.63
CA ALA A 133 -0.53 -18.96 9.49
C ALA A 133 -1.28 -19.66 8.34
N HIS A 134 -2.47 -20.12 8.67
CA HIS A 134 -3.40 -20.84 7.81
C HIS A 134 -4.82 -20.31 8.05
N GLU A 135 -5.76 -20.69 7.19
CA GLU A 135 -7.16 -20.32 7.37
C GLU A 135 -7.65 -20.73 8.77
N GLY A 136 -8.11 -19.76 9.57
CA GLY A 136 -8.51 -19.96 10.96
C GLY A 136 -7.45 -19.63 12.03
N SER A 137 -6.21 -19.26 11.67
CA SER A 137 -5.17 -18.87 12.66
C SER A 137 -5.51 -17.62 13.49
N ASN A 138 -6.43 -16.78 13.02
CA ASN A 138 -7.04 -15.68 13.78
C ASN A 138 -6.04 -14.58 14.25
N LEU A 139 -4.99 -14.33 13.46
CA LEU A 139 -3.95 -13.34 13.76
C LEU A 139 -4.46 -11.90 13.61
N PRO A 140 -3.94 -10.92 14.38
CA PRO A 140 -4.22 -9.51 14.13
C PRO A 140 -3.81 -9.10 12.71
N VAL A 141 -4.54 -8.15 12.13
CA VAL A 141 -4.27 -7.64 10.78
C VAL A 141 -3.88 -6.17 10.86
N MET A 142 -2.79 -5.78 10.22
CA MET A 142 -2.39 -4.39 10.06
C MET A 142 -2.45 -3.98 8.58
N VAL A 143 -3.28 -2.99 8.26
CA VAL A 143 -3.48 -2.50 6.88
C VAL A 143 -2.79 -1.15 6.71
N TRP A 144 -1.70 -1.13 5.94
CA TRP A 144 -0.90 0.05 5.64
C TRP A 144 -1.49 0.85 4.49
N ILE A 145 -1.64 2.15 4.72
CA ILE A 145 -2.02 3.15 3.72
C ILE A 145 -0.82 4.08 3.54
N HIS A 146 -0.24 4.08 2.34
CA HIS A 146 0.96 4.86 2.09
C HIS A 146 0.70 6.37 2.05
N GLY A 147 1.71 7.14 2.45
CA GLY A 147 1.76 8.60 2.33
C GLY A 147 2.00 9.11 0.91
N GLY A 148 2.44 10.37 0.81
CA GLY A 148 2.72 11.03 -0.47
C GLY A 148 1.69 12.09 -0.88
N GLY A 149 1.03 12.73 0.10
CA GLY A 149 0.18 13.90 -0.13
C GLY A 149 -1.01 13.65 -1.06
N LEU A 150 -1.42 12.39 -1.19
CA LEU A 150 -2.48 11.91 -2.10
C LEU A 150 -2.15 12.06 -3.61
N VAL A 151 -0.91 12.41 -3.95
CA VAL A 151 -0.45 12.66 -5.34
C VAL A 151 0.62 11.69 -5.83
N ARG A 152 1.25 10.96 -4.92
CA ARG A 152 2.33 10.00 -5.20
C ARG A 152 2.40 8.94 -4.11
N GLY A 153 3.30 7.98 -4.27
CA GLY A 153 3.54 6.86 -3.36
C GLY A 153 3.07 5.54 -3.96
N ALA A 154 3.47 4.44 -3.33
CA ALA A 154 2.98 3.11 -3.66
C ALA A 154 3.10 2.13 -2.49
N ALA A 155 2.21 1.14 -2.45
CA ALA A 155 2.30 -0.02 -1.57
C ALA A 155 3.64 -0.78 -1.71
N SER A 156 4.19 -0.85 -2.92
CA SER A 156 5.45 -1.52 -3.24
C SER A 156 6.70 -0.86 -2.67
N GLU A 157 6.58 0.35 -2.10
CA GLU A 157 7.69 1.03 -1.41
C GLU A 157 8.01 0.42 -0.04
N TYR A 158 7.12 -0.45 0.47
CA TYR A 158 7.18 -0.98 1.82
C TYR A 158 7.25 -2.50 1.79
N ASP A 159 8.21 -3.07 2.52
CA ASP A 159 8.32 -4.51 2.74
C ASP A 159 7.75 -4.86 4.12
N GLY A 160 6.62 -5.55 4.13
CA GLY A 160 5.94 -5.98 5.35
C GLY A 160 6.56 -7.19 6.04
N ALA A 161 7.53 -7.88 5.42
CA ALA A 161 8.02 -9.16 5.91
C ALA A 161 8.61 -9.07 7.32
N LEU A 162 9.42 -8.05 7.61
CA LEU A 162 10.05 -7.90 8.92
C LEU A 162 9.01 -7.67 10.03
N LEU A 163 8.05 -6.76 9.81
CA LEU A 163 6.98 -6.48 10.78
C LEU A 163 6.11 -7.71 11.03
N THR A 164 5.71 -8.38 9.95
CA THR A 164 4.92 -9.63 9.97
C THR A 164 5.62 -10.70 10.81
N ALA A 165 6.91 -10.92 10.58
CA ALA A 165 7.66 -11.96 11.27
C ALA A 165 7.95 -11.61 12.73
N THR A 166 8.21 -10.34 13.04
CA THR A 166 8.60 -9.88 14.38
C THR A 166 7.42 -9.82 15.34
N GLU A 167 6.29 -9.30 14.87
CA GLU A 167 5.12 -9.00 15.73
C GLU A 167 4.01 -10.06 15.63
N ASP A 168 4.21 -11.11 14.83
CA ASP A 168 3.25 -12.19 14.62
C ASP A 168 1.86 -11.70 14.18
N VAL A 169 1.85 -10.90 13.10
CA VAL A 169 0.66 -10.26 12.53
C VAL A 169 0.59 -10.50 11.03
N VAL A 170 -0.62 -10.43 10.45
CA VAL A 170 -0.79 -10.33 8.99
C VAL A 170 -0.71 -8.86 8.60
N THR A 171 0.16 -8.51 7.66
CA THR A 171 0.25 -7.13 7.15
C THR A 171 -0.27 -7.05 5.72
N VAL A 172 -1.02 -5.99 5.43
CA VAL A 172 -1.64 -5.73 4.12
C VAL A 172 -1.26 -4.33 3.67
N PHE A 173 -0.78 -4.18 2.44
CA PHE A 173 -0.36 -2.88 1.88
C PHE A 173 -1.22 -2.58 0.66
N ILE A 174 -1.98 -1.48 0.71
CA ILE A 174 -2.99 -1.17 -0.31
C ILE A 174 -2.53 -0.02 -1.22
N GLN A 175 -2.85 -0.12 -2.51
CA GLN A 175 -2.81 1.00 -3.44
C GLN A 175 -4.15 1.74 -3.43
N TYR A 176 -4.14 3.01 -3.84
CA TYR A 176 -5.35 3.80 -4.10
C TYR A 176 -5.06 4.83 -5.21
N ARG A 177 -6.07 5.26 -5.97
CA ARG A 177 -5.86 6.28 -7.02
C ARG A 177 -5.32 7.57 -6.41
N LEU A 178 -4.39 8.19 -7.12
CA LEU A 178 -3.66 9.39 -6.71
C LEU A 178 -3.96 10.55 -7.65
N GLY A 179 -3.58 11.75 -7.22
CA GLY A 179 -3.61 12.92 -8.07
C GLY A 179 -5.03 13.27 -8.54
N VAL A 180 -5.12 13.80 -9.75
CA VAL A 180 -6.40 14.09 -10.42
C VAL A 180 -7.27 12.83 -10.50
N LEU A 181 -6.67 11.67 -10.81
CA LEU A 181 -7.42 10.41 -10.96
C LEU A 181 -8.07 9.94 -9.65
N GLY A 182 -7.45 10.25 -8.50
CA GLY A 182 -7.96 9.90 -7.18
C GLY A 182 -8.91 10.93 -6.57
N PHE A 183 -8.77 12.20 -6.90
CA PHE A 183 -9.39 13.26 -6.08
C PHE A 183 -10.04 14.39 -6.89
N PHE A 184 -10.12 14.25 -8.22
CA PHE A 184 -10.83 15.22 -9.04
C PHE A 184 -12.31 15.34 -8.63
N SER A 185 -12.75 16.56 -8.33
CA SER A 185 -14.14 16.88 -8.01
C SER A 185 -14.64 18.09 -8.82
N THR A 186 -15.90 18.04 -9.23
CA THR A 186 -16.68 19.18 -9.77
C THR A 186 -17.56 19.82 -8.69
N GLY A 187 -17.65 19.20 -7.51
CA GLY A 187 -18.54 19.65 -6.44
C GLY A 187 -20.01 19.31 -6.60
N ASP A 188 -20.32 18.48 -7.59
CA ASP A 188 -21.66 18.01 -7.85
C ASP A 188 -21.66 16.49 -8.13
N GLN A 189 -22.81 15.97 -8.54
CA GLN A 189 -23.00 14.56 -8.81
C GLN A 189 -22.19 14.01 -10.02
N HIS A 190 -21.66 14.87 -10.89
CA HIS A 190 -20.93 14.44 -12.09
C HIS A 190 -19.52 13.96 -11.76
N ALA A 191 -18.88 14.58 -10.78
CA ALA A 191 -17.64 14.09 -10.19
C ALA A 191 -17.58 14.53 -8.72
N ARG A 192 -18.12 13.72 -7.81
CA ARG A 192 -18.12 14.04 -6.38
C ARG A 192 -16.72 14.15 -5.78
N GLY A 193 -15.76 13.38 -6.29
CA GLY A 193 -14.39 13.33 -5.78
C GLY A 193 -14.16 12.17 -4.81
N ASN A 194 -13.05 12.22 -4.08
CA ASN A 194 -12.67 11.21 -3.08
C ASN A 194 -12.56 9.77 -3.62
N TRP A 195 -12.29 9.58 -4.92
CA TRP A 195 -12.13 8.27 -5.54
C TRP A 195 -11.03 7.43 -4.87
N GLY A 196 -9.92 8.05 -4.49
CA GLY A 196 -8.84 7.40 -3.75
C GLY A 196 -9.27 6.94 -2.34
N TYR A 197 -10.10 7.70 -1.63
CA TYR A 197 -10.67 7.23 -0.36
C TYR A 197 -11.67 6.09 -0.56
N LEU A 198 -12.47 6.13 -1.63
CA LEU A 198 -13.35 5.02 -1.98
C LEU A 198 -12.56 3.75 -2.32
N ASP A 199 -11.39 3.87 -2.96
CA ASP A 199 -10.49 2.74 -3.21
C ASP A 199 -9.98 2.13 -1.90
N GLN A 200 -9.63 2.96 -0.91
CA GLN A 200 -9.22 2.49 0.41
C GLN A 200 -10.37 1.76 1.13
N VAL A 201 -11.59 2.29 1.06
CA VAL A 201 -12.80 1.60 1.58
C VAL A 201 -13.02 0.26 0.87
N ALA A 202 -12.84 0.20 -0.45
CA ALA A 202 -12.96 -1.04 -1.21
C ALA A 202 -11.90 -2.07 -0.81
N ALA A 203 -10.65 -1.66 -0.62
CA ALA A 203 -9.59 -2.53 -0.14
C ALA A 203 -9.89 -3.05 1.27
N LEU A 204 -10.42 -2.23 2.18
CA LEU A 204 -10.83 -2.67 3.51
C LEU A 204 -12.01 -3.66 3.47
N ARG A 205 -12.98 -3.47 2.57
CA ARG A 205 -14.04 -4.45 2.32
C ARG A 205 -13.47 -5.77 1.80
N TRP A 206 -12.47 -5.71 0.92
CA TRP A 206 -11.77 -6.89 0.44
C TRP A 206 -11.07 -7.61 1.59
N VAL A 207 -10.39 -6.88 2.49
CA VAL A 207 -9.74 -7.44 3.69
C VAL A 207 -10.77 -8.15 4.57
N GLN A 208 -11.89 -7.50 4.88
CA GLN A 208 -12.98 -8.10 5.66
C GLN A 208 -13.48 -9.42 5.06
N GLN A 209 -13.57 -9.50 3.74
CA GLN A 209 -14.04 -10.70 3.05
C GLN A 209 -12.98 -11.80 2.98
N ASN A 210 -11.70 -11.48 2.81
CA ASN A 210 -10.71 -12.45 2.37
C ASN A 210 -9.60 -12.76 3.37
N ILE A 211 -9.33 -11.89 4.36
CA ILE A 211 -8.10 -11.98 5.15
C ILE A 211 -8.04 -13.24 6.02
N ALA A 212 -9.20 -13.83 6.35
CA ALA A 212 -9.30 -15.12 7.04
C ALA A 212 -8.56 -16.24 6.30
N HIS A 213 -8.59 -16.26 4.96
CA HIS A 213 -7.88 -17.24 4.15
C HIS A 213 -6.35 -17.09 4.25
N PHE A 214 -5.87 -15.91 4.64
CA PHE A 214 -4.44 -15.64 4.87
C PHE A 214 -4.04 -15.78 6.34
N GLY A 215 -4.96 -16.26 7.20
CA GLY A 215 -4.75 -16.45 8.63
C GLY A 215 -5.01 -15.23 9.50
N GLY A 216 -5.44 -14.11 8.91
CA GLY A 216 -5.81 -12.90 9.63
C GLY A 216 -7.23 -12.95 10.18
N ASN A 217 -7.49 -12.17 11.22
CA ASN A 217 -8.81 -12.02 11.84
C ASN A 217 -9.49 -10.74 11.31
N PRO A 218 -10.61 -10.85 10.57
CA PRO A 218 -11.35 -9.67 10.09
C PRO A 218 -11.91 -8.79 11.23
N ASP A 219 -12.13 -9.35 12.42
CA ASP A 219 -12.59 -8.64 13.62
C ASP A 219 -11.44 -7.98 14.42
N ARG A 220 -10.19 -8.07 13.93
CA ARG A 220 -8.99 -7.47 14.57
C ARG A 220 -8.09 -6.78 13.56
N VAL A 221 -8.70 -5.90 12.76
CA VAL A 221 -8.02 -5.09 11.75
C VAL A 221 -7.64 -3.72 12.31
N THR A 222 -6.36 -3.35 12.23
CA THR A 222 -5.85 -2.02 12.52
C THR A 222 -5.41 -1.34 11.23
N ILE A 223 -5.93 -0.15 10.92
CA ILE A 223 -5.41 0.67 9.82
C ILE A 223 -4.28 1.56 10.33
N PHE A 224 -3.24 1.74 9.54
CA PHE A 224 -2.13 2.62 9.88
C PHE A 224 -1.51 3.25 8.63
N GLY A 225 -0.95 4.44 8.79
CA GLY A 225 -0.37 5.17 7.68
C GLY A 225 0.39 6.41 8.13
N GLU A 226 1.30 6.86 7.25
CA GLU A 226 2.15 8.03 7.45
C GLU A 226 1.73 9.18 6.54
N SER A 227 1.78 10.42 7.04
CA SER A 227 1.49 11.66 6.30
C SER A 227 0.11 11.63 5.60
N GLY A 228 0.07 11.54 4.27
CA GLY A 228 -1.17 11.35 3.51
C GLY A 228 -1.91 10.06 3.88
N GLY A 229 -1.18 9.02 4.25
CA GLY A 229 -1.70 7.77 4.81
C GLY A 229 -2.26 7.95 6.21
N GLY A 230 -1.60 8.70 7.08
CA GLY A 230 -2.13 9.03 8.42
C GLY A 230 -3.40 9.87 8.34
N THR A 231 -3.42 10.85 7.42
CA THR A 231 -4.63 11.61 7.08
C THR A 231 -5.72 10.68 6.56
N SER A 232 -5.39 9.71 5.72
CA SER A 232 -6.33 8.71 5.24
C SER A 232 -6.90 7.87 6.38
N SER A 233 -6.07 7.36 7.29
CA SER A 233 -6.52 6.64 8.49
C SER A 233 -7.45 7.50 9.36
N SER A 234 -7.11 8.77 9.57
CA SER A 234 -7.97 9.73 10.27
C SER A 234 -9.31 9.96 9.55
N THR A 235 -9.29 10.10 8.23
CA THR A 235 -10.49 10.29 7.39
C THR A 235 -11.40 9.08 7.44
N LEU A 236 -10.83 7.87 7.39
CA LEU A 236 -11.57 6.62 7.48
C LEU A 236 -12.16 6.38 8.88
N VAL A 237 -11.59 6.94 9.95
CA VAL A 237 -12.25 6.94 11.28
C VAL A 237 -13.52 7.78 11.27
N LEU A 238 -13.52 8.90 10.53
CA LEU A 238 -14.64 9.82 10.44
C LEU A 238 -15.71 9.39 9.43
N SER A 239 -15.34 8.59 8.44
CA SER A 239 -16.25 8.20 7.36
C SER A 239 -17.29 7.17 7.82
N PRO A 240 -18.59 7.36 7.50
CA PRO A 240 -19.58 6.33 7.71
C PRO A 240 -19.40 5.13 6.76
N MET A 241 -18.71 5.29 5.63
CA MET A 241 -18.54 4.25 4.61
C MET A 241 -17.59 3.13 5.03
N SER A 242 -16.72 3.42 5.99
CA SER A 242 -15.71 2.52 6.56
C SER A 242 -16.10 1.96 7.94
N LYS A 243 -17.30 2.30 8.44
CA LYS A 243 -17.81 1.81 9.72
C LYS A 243 -17.81 0.29 9.76
N GLY A 244 -17.17 -0.27 10.79
CA GLY A 244 -17.07 -1.72 11.01
C GLY A 244 -16.07 -2.44 10.10
N LEU A 245 -15.28 -1.73 9.29
CA LEU A 245 -14.24 -2.36 8.46
C LEU A 245 -12.88 -2.50 9.18
N PHE A 246 -12.71 -1.83 10.32
CA PHE A 246 -11.50 -1.88 11.14
C PHE A 246 -11.83 -1.55 12.60
N HIS A 247 -10.87 -1.85 13.47
CA HIS A 247 -11.02 -1.95 14.93
C HIS A 247 -9.93 -1.17 15.69
N GLY A 248 -8.93 -0.65 15.00
CA GLY A 248 -7.92 0.26 15.54
C GLY A 248 -7.35 1.15 14.45
N ALA A 249 -6.80 2.31 14.83
CA ALA A 249 -6.18 3.26 13.90
C ALA A 249 -4.85 3.79 14.45
N ILE A 250 -3.84 3.92 13.59
CA ILE A 250 -2.57 4.60 13.90
C ILE A 250 -2.35 5.70 12.86
N MET A 251 -2.14 6.92 13.34
CA MET A 251 -2.03 8.14 12.53
C MET A 251 -0.64 8.73 12.74
N GLU A 252 0.28 8.42 11.83
CA GLU A 252 1.68 8.85 11.91
C GLU A 252 1.83 10.15 11.11
N SER A 253 2.07 11.27 11.79
CA SER A 253 2.38 12.57 11.16
C SER A 253 1.29 13.08 10.19
N GLY A 254 0.03 12.69 10.39
CA GLY A 254 -1.08 13.06 9.51
C GLY A 254 -2.44 12.84 10.13
N VAL A 255 -3.33 13.85 10.08
CA VAL A 255 -4.71 13.77 10.56
C VAL A 255 -5.64 14.59 9.66
N ALA A 256 -6.94 14.29 9.69
CA ALA A 256 -7.94 14.97 8.86
C ALA A 256 -8.16 16.45 9.20
N LEU A 257 -7.56 16.95 10.28
CA LEU A 257 -7.61 18.37 10.69
C LEU A 257 -6.42 19.19 10.18
N LEU A 258 -5.48 18.59 9.46
CA LEU A 258 -4.36 19.35 8.90
C LEU A 258 -4.88 20.42 7.92
N PRO A 259 -4.46 21.69 8.06
CA PRO A 259 -4.90 22.76 7.17
C PRO A 259 -4.63 22.43 5.70
N ASN A 260 -5.57 22.81 4.82
CA ASN A 260 -5.49 22.61 3.38
C ASN A 260 -5.50 21.13 2.91
N ILE A 261 -5.78 20.17 3.79
CA ILE A 261 -5.98 18.76 3.40
C ILE A 261 -7.46 18.45 3.09
N PHE A 262 -8.39 19.30 3.55
CA PHE A 262 -9.79 19.29 3.13
C PHE A 262 -10.22 20.66 2.63
N SER A 263 -11.04 20.68 1.58
CA SER A 263 -11.61 21.89 1.01
C SER A 263 -13.14 21.85 1.07
N ASP A 264 -13.74 22.90 1.62
CA ASP A 264 -15.19 23.15 1.55
C ASP A 264 -15.59 23.79 0.22
N THR A 265 -14.61 24.30 -0.54
CA THR A 265 -14.85 24.94 -1.84
C THR A 265 -14.52 23.98 -2.97
N PHE A 266 -15.46 23.86 -3.91
CA PHE A 266 -15.32 23.02 -5.10
C PHE A 266 -14.48 23.67 -6.21
N GLU A 267 -14.17 24.97 -6.07
CA GLU A 267 -13.10 25.64 -6.82
C GLU A 267 -11.73 25.18 -6.31
N VAL A 268 -11.46 23.89 -6.40
CA VAL A 268 -10.13 23.35 -6.13
C VAL A 268 -9.24 23.81 -7.28
N VAL A 269 -8.66 25.00 -7.15
CA VAL A 269 -7.60 25.47 -8.04
C VAL A 269 -6.42 24.54 -7.80
N TYR A 270 -6.31 23.54 -8.66
CA TYR A 270 -5.24 22.57 -8.75
C TYR A 270 -3.87 23.22 -9.07
N ARG A 271 -3.40 24.13 -8.21
CA ARG A 271 -2.09 24.79 -8.40
C ARG A 271 -1.00 23.73 -8.25
N VAL A 272 -0.33 23.43 -9.36
CA VAL A 272 1.00 22.79 -9.48
C VAL A 272 1.23 21.74 -8.38
N PHE A 273 0.49 20.63 -8.52
CA PHE A 273 0.18 19.60 -7.51
C PHE A 273 1.35 19.07 -6.66
N GLN A 274 1.52 19.62 -5.46
CA GLN A 274 2.35 19.01 -4.40
C GLN A 274 1.51 18.24 -3.36
N ILE A 275 0.26 18.66 -3.16
CA ILE A 275 -0.76 18.01 -2.31
C ILE A 275 -2.10 18.21 -3.02
N ILE A 276 -3.00 17.22 -2.96
CA ILE A 276 -4.41 17.38 -3.33
C ILE A 276 -5.29 17.12 -2.12
N PRO A 277 -6.22 18.03 -1.76
CA PRO A 277 -7.12 17.81 -0.64
C PRO A 277 -8.22 16.80 -0.97
N GLY A 278 -8.74 16.14 0.06
CA GLY A 278 -10.07 15.54 0.02
C GLY A 278 -11.17 16.61 0.01
N VAL A 279 -12.39 16.22 -0.34
CA VAL A 279 -13.55 17.11 -0.35
C VAL A 279 -14.68 16.59 0.54
N VAL A 280 -15.57 17.47 0.99
CA VAL A 280 -16.83 17.05 1.64
C VAL A 280 -17.82 16.62 0.56
N ASP A 281 -17.83 15.32 0.24
CA ASP A 281 -18.57 14.76 -0.90
C ASP A 281 -19.98 14.26 -0.55
N GLY A 282 -20.36 14.30 0.74
CA GLY A 282 -21.65 13.79 1.20
C GLY A 282 -21.71 12.27 1.36
N ALA A 283 -20.70 11.53 0.89
CA ALA A 283 -20.61 10.07 1.00
C ALA A 283 -19.43 9.63 1.88
N VAL A 284 -18.18 9.83 1.44
CA VAL A 284 -17.00 9.52 2.26
C VAL A 284 -16.97 10.44 3.48
N LEU A 285 -17.14 11.74 3.28
CA LEU A 285 -17.29 12.71 4.35
C LEU A 285 -18.63 13.44 4.19
N PRO A 286 -19.61 13.17 5.08
CA PRO A 286 -20.90 13.83 5.01
C PRO A 286 -20.85 15.31 5.43
N ARG A 287 -19.85 15.69 6.23
CA ARG A 287 -19.59 17.05 6.75
C ARG A 287 -18.08 17.24 6.94
N HIS A 288 -17.66 18.48 7.18
CA HIS A 288 -16.26 18.80 7.45
C HIS A 288 -15.72 18.00 8.68
N PRO A 289 -14.47 17.48 8.65
CA PRO A 289 -13.90 16.69 9.74
C PRO A 289 -14.02 17.30 11.13
N GLN A 290 -13.81 18.63 11.25
CA GLN A 290 -13.96 19.36 12.52
C GLN A 290 -15.37 19.23 13.10
N GLU A 291 -16.41 19.25 12.27
CA GLU A 291 -17.80 19.12 12.72
C GLU A 291 -18.11 17.69 13.17
N LEU A 292 -17.59 16.68 12.45
CA LEU A 292 -17.77 15.27 12.81
C LEU A 292 -17.14 14.95 14.16
N LEU A 293 -15.93 15.46 14.39
CA LEU A 293 -15.23 15.33 15.67
C LEU A 293 -15.97 16.03 16.80
N THR A 294 -16.40 17.29 16.58
CA THR A 294 -17.10 18.09 17.61
C THR A 294 -18.46 17.49 17.96
N SER A 295 -19.16 16.90 16.99
CA SER A 295 -20.46 16.23 17.21
C SER A 295 -20.36 14.79 17.68
N VAL A 296 -19.15 14.22 17.78
CA VAL A 296 -18.90 12.79 18.10
C VAL A 296 -19.72 11.85 17.20
N ASN A 297 -19.93 12.26 15.94
CA ASN A 297 -20.75 11.55 14.98
C ASN A 297 -19.88 10.74 14.01
N PHE A 298 -19.18 9.74 14.55
CA PHE A 298 -18.34 8.80 13.82
C PHE A 298 -18.23 7.49 14.61
N HIS A 299 -17.60 6.46 14.03
CA HIS A 299 -17.38 5.18 14.73
C HIS A 299 -16.06 5.23 15.51
N PRO A 300 -16.07 5.35 16.85
CA PRO A 300 -14.83 5.45 17.60
C PRO A 300 -14.12 4.10 17.64
N VAL A 301 -12.81 4.12 17.39
CA VAL A 301 -11.91 2.98 17.59
C VAL A 301 -10.70 3.44 18.41
N PRO A 302 -10.02 2.54 19.15
CA PRO A 302 -8.71 2.82 19.73
C PRO A 302 -7.78 3.44 18.69
N SER A 303 -7.22 4.60 19.03
CA SER A 303 -6.41 5.38 18.10
C SER A 303 -5.08 5.77 18.73
N ILE A 304 -3.98 5.57 18.01
CA ILE A 304 -2.65 6.10 18.34
C ILE A 304 -2.36 7.23 17.36
N ILE A 305 -1.99 8.40 17.86
CA ILE A 305 -1.66 9.58 17.05
C ILE A 305 -0.27 10.04 17.46
N GLY A 306 0.63 10.20 16.49
CA GLY A 306 2.02 10.56 16.75
C GLY A 306 2.55 11.57 15.73
N VAL A 307 3.56 12.32 16.14
CA VAL A 307 4.33 13.24 15.30
C VAL A 307 5.82 13.11 15.64
N ASN A 308 6.67 13.42 14.67
CA ASN A 308 8.10 13.55 14.88
C ASN A 308 8.46 14.92 15.47
N THR A 309 9.62 15.01 16.12
CA THR A 309 10.10 16.26 16.71
C THR A 309 10.42 17.34 15.69
N ASP A 310 10.68 16.96 14.43
CA ASP A 310 11.09 17.88 13.36
C ASP A 310 10.45 17.50 12.00
N GLU A 311 9.13 17.63 11.91
CA GLU A 311 8.34 17.26 10.71
C GLU A 311 8.73 18.04 9.45
N TYR A 312 9.20 19.28 9.62
CA TYR A 312 9.48 20.19 8.52
C TYR A 312 10.99 20.47 8.34
N GLY A 313 11.85 19.68 8.97
CA GLY A 313 13.29 19.95 9.01
C GLY A 313 14.03 19.71 7.70
N TRP A 314 13.68 18.64 6.96
CA TRP A 314 14.44 18.25 5.77
C TRP A 314 13.59 17.67 4.64
N ILE A 315 12.82 16.61 4.92
CA ILE A 315 12.16 15.86 3.85
C ILE A 315 11.02 16.66 3.20
N VAL A 316 10.16 17.29 3.99
CA VAL A 316 9.03 18.07 3.48
C VAL A 316 9.51 19.27 2.65
N PRO A 317 10.49 20.08 3.10
CA PRO A 317 11.02 21.16 2.27
C PRO A 317 11.66 20.72 0.96
N ILE A 318 12.35 19.57 0.94
CA ILE A 318 12.95 19.03 -0.29
C ILE A 318 11.85 18.65 -1.27
N VAL A 319 10.83 17.97 -0.77
CA VAL A 319 9.69 17.52 -1.57
C VAL A 319 8.92 18.70 -2.14
N MET A 320 8.67 19.71 -1.32
CA MET A 320 7.95 20.93 -1.72
C MET A 320 8.80 21.89 -2.55
N GLY A 321 10.10 21.62 -2.74
CA GLY A 321 11.03 22.52 -3.43
C GLY A 321 11.35 23.81 -2.66
N THR A 322 11.02 23.89 -1.37
CA THR A 322 11.24 25.06 -0.51
C THR A 322 12.55 24.98 0.28
N ALA A 323 13.31 23.90 0.16
CA ALA A 323 14.56 23.68 0.89
C ALA A 323 15.59 24.82 0.71
N GLN A 324 15.65 25.43 -0.48
CA GLN A 324 16.54 26.58 -0.73
C GLN A 324 16.05 27.83 0.03
N SER A 325 14.75 28.10 -0.03
CA SER A 325 14.12 29.22 0.67
C SER A 325 14.29 29.10 2.18
N ILE A 326 14.19 27.90 2.75
CA ILE A 326 14.38 27.68 4.20
C ILE A 326 15.81 27.98 4.65
N LYS A 327 16.83 27.66 3.83
CA LYS A 327 18.23 28.00 4.15
C LYS A 327 18.48 29.50 4.24
N GLU A 328 17.66 30.30 3.58
CA GLU A 328 17.74 31.76 3.57
C GLU A 328 16.91 32.39 4.71
N ILE A 329 16.13 31.59 5.45
CA ILE A 329 15.38 32.05 6.62
C ILE A 329 16.35 32.29 7.79
N THR A 330 16.31 33.52 8.28
CA THR A 330 16.98 34.03 9.47
C THR A 330 15.93 34.58 10.43
N ARG A 331 16.31 34.77 11.70
CA ARG A 331 15.40 35.38 12.69
C ARG A 331 14.88 36.76 12.29
N LYS A 332 15.60 37.47 11.39
CA LYS A 332 15.25 38.82 10.92
C LYS A 332 14.24 38.84 9.77
N ASN A 333 14.21 37.83 8.90
CA ASN A 333 13.32 37.77 7.74
C ASN A 333 12.20 36.72 7.89
N LEU A 334 12.14 35.99 9.01
CA LEU A 334 11.10 35.01 9.30
C LEU A 334 9.67 35.55 9.10
N GLN A 335 9.37 36.76 9.57
CA GLN A 335 8.05 37.39 9.41
C GLN A 335 7.68 37.72 7.96
N ALA A 336 8.66 37.83 7.05
CA ALA A 336 8.41 38.08 5.64
C ALA A 336 8.21 36.79 4.82
N VAL A 337 8.46 35.63 5.43
CA VAL A 337 8.41 34.30 4.80
C VAL A 337 7.25 33.46 5.33
N LEU A 338 6.74 33.75 6.54
CA LEU A 338 5.50 33.19 7.10
C LEU A 338 4.25 33.81 6.47
#